data_AF-A0A9E3SR86-F1
#
_entry.id   AF-A0A9E3SR86-F1
#
_cell.length_a   1.000
_cell.length_b   1.000
_cell.length_c   1.000
_cell.angle_alpha   90.00
_cell.angle_beta   90.00
_cell.angle_gamma   90.00
#
_symmetry.space_group_name_H-M   'P 1'
#
loop_
_entity.id
_entity.type
_entity.pdbx_description
1 polymer ?
#
loop_
_entity_poly.entity_id
_entity_poly.type
_entity_poly.pdbx_seq_one_letter_code
_entity_poly.pdbx_strand_id
1 'polypeptide(L)' 'MADKKLITLTEPRSAAAEAYRALRTNLMFSSVEKPLHTLLISSPAESEGKSTVLANLAVTFAQGGHKTIL' A
#
# COMPACT_ATOMS: atom_id res chain seq x y z
N MET A 1 -14.88 18.79 -0.34
CA MET A 1 -13.44 18.53 -0.56
C MET A 1 -13.29 17.05 -0.87
N ALA A 2 -12.91 16.69 -2.09
CA ALA A 2 -12.73 15.28 -2.45
C ALA A 2 -11.51 14.75 -1.69
N ASP A 3 -11.78 13.81 -0.80
CA ASP A 3 -10.80 13.16 0.06
C ASP A 3 -9.79 12.40 -0.84
N LYS A 4 -8.60 12.96 -1.07
CA LYS A 4 -7.48 12.33 -1.80
C LYS A 4 -6.87 11.18 -0.97
N LYS A 5 -7.69 10.25 -0.52
CA LYS A 5 -7.28 9.10 0.31
C LYS A 5 -6.41 8.12 -0.46
N LEU A 6 -6.54 8.04 -1.78
CA LEU A 6 -5.77 7.12 -2.64
C LEU A 6 -4.82 7.89 -3.56
N ILE A 7 -3.75 8.45 -2.99
CA ILE A 7 -2.74 9.21 -3.74
C ILE A 7 -2.13 8.39 -4.90
N THR A 8 -2.05 7.07 -4.73
CA THR A 8 -1.60 6.11 -5.73
C THR A 8 -2.50 6.01 -6.97
N LEU A 9 -3.76 6.43 -6.87
CA LEU A 9 -4.71 6.58 -7.98
C LEU A 9 -4.85 8.02 -8.44
N THR A 10 -4.96 8.96 -7.50
CA THR A 10 -5.25 10.36 -7.83
C THR A 10 -4.04 11.10 -8.38
N GLU A 11 -2.83 10.77 -7.91
CA GLU A 11 -1.56 11.37 -8.34
C GLU A 11 -0.48 10.29 -8.51
N PRO A 12 -0.63 9.37 -9.49
CA PRO A 12 0.20 8.17 -9.60
C PRO A 12 1.67 8.48 -9.88
N ARG A 13 2.02 9.67 -10.35
CA ARG A 13 3.41 10.10 -10.61
C ARG A 13 4.02 10.93 -9.48
N SER A 14 3.30 11.11 -8.36
CA SER A 14 3.80 11.84 -7.20
C SER A 14 4.88 11.05 -6.45
N ALA A 15 5.73 11.77 -5.70
CA ALA A 15 6.71 11.15 -4.81
C ALA A 15 6.04 10.26 -3.73
N ALA A 16 4.86 10.66 -3.26
CA ALA A 16 4.09 9.87 -2.30
C ALA A 16 3.62 8.54 -2.90
N ALA A 17 3.12 8.54 -4.14
CA ALA A 17 2.76 7.30 -4.84
C ALA A 17 3.98 6.39 -5.05
N GLU A 18 5.15 6.97 -5.34
CA GLU A 18 6.38 6.20 -5.48
C GLU A 18 6.85 5.57 -4.16
N ALA A 19 6.69 6.27 -3.03
CA ALA A 19 6.98 5.71 -1.72
C ALA A 19 6.15 4.44 -1.43
N TYR A 20 4.87 4.39 -1.85
CA TYR A 20 4.05 3.18 -1.74
C TYR A 20 4.51 2.05 -2.67
N ARG A 21 5.05 2.35 -3.87
CA ARG A 21 5.63 1.33 -4.77
C ARG A 21 6.92 0.77 -4.20
N ALA A 22 7.79 1.63 -3.65
CA ALA A 22 9.00 1.21 -2.96
C ALA A 22 8.67 0.31 -1.76
N LEU A 23 7.67 0.69 -0.95
CA LEU A 23 7.22 -0.13 0.18
C LEU A 23 6.74 -1.52 -0.26
N ARG A 24 5.89 -1.60 -1.30
CA ARG A 24 5.46 -2.88 -1.89
C ARG A 24 6.65 -3.74 -2.31
N THR A 25 7.60 -3.14 -3.04
CA THR A 25 8.81 -3.83 -3.51
C THR A 25 9.64 -4.37 -2.33
N ASN A 26 9.84 -3.56 -1.29
CA ASN A 26 10.57 -3.98 -0.09
C ASN A 26 9.87 -5.14 0.65
N LEU A 27 8.54 -5.10 0.76
CA LEU A 27 7.76 -6.20 1.34
C LEU A 27 7.92 -7.48 0.54
N MET A 28 7.84 -7.41 -0.80
CA MET A 28 8.06 -8.57 -1.67
C MET A 28 9.46 -9.16 -1.47
N PHE A 29 10.50 -8.32 -1.42
CA PHE A 29 11.87 -8.76 -1.16
C PHE A 29 12.08 -9.34 0.25
N SER A 30 11.39 -8.85 1.27
CA SER A 30 11.45 -9.44 2.62
C SER A 30 10.84 -10.85 2.71
N SER A 31 10.04 -11.23 1.71
CA SER A 31 9.25 -12.46 1.69
C SER A 31 9.67 -13.45 0.59
N VAL A 32 10.91 -13.36 0.10
CA VAL A 32 11.39 -14.20 -1.03
C VAL A 32 11.30 -15.70 -0.72
N GLU A 33 11.70 -16.13 0.48
CA GLU A 33 11.64 -17.55 0.87
C GLU A 33 10.22 -18.00 1.21
N LYS A 34 9.38 -17.08 1.70
CA LYS A 34 8.00 -17.35 2.13
C LYS A 34 7.08 -16.28 1.55
N PRO A 35 6.47 -16.54 0.38
CA PRO A 35 5.72 -15.52 -0.34
C PRO A 35 4.64 -14.88 0.55
N LEU A 36 4.56 -13.55 0.52
CA LEU A 36 3.58 -12.78 1.28
C LEU A 36 2.18 -12.94 0.67
N HIS A 37 1.31 -13.71 1.33
CA HIS A 37 -0.08 -13.89 0.91
C HIS A 37 -1.07 -13.06 1.74
N THR A 38 -0.68 -12.65 2.95
CA THR A 38 -1.53 -11.88 3.87
C THR A 38 -0.66 -10.93 4.67
N LEU A 39 -1.15 -9.71 4.89
CA LEU A 39 -0.44 -8.66 5.62
C LEU A 39 -1.44 -7.98 6.58
N LEU A 40 -1.09 -7.94 7.87
CA LEU A 40 -1.81 -7.15 8.87
C LEU A 40 -1.15 -5.76 8.98
N ILE A 41 -1.95 -4.71 8.89
CA ILE A 41 -1.52 -3.34 9.17
C ILE A 41 -2.23 -2.86 10.43
N SER A 42 -1.44 -2.47 11.42
CA SER A 42 -1.93 -1.94 12.69
C SER A 42 -1.10 -0.74 13.12
N SER A 43 -1.64 0.05 14.04
CA SER A 43 -0.98 1.23 14.60
C SER A 43 -1.33 1.35 16.09
N PRO A 44 -0.46 1.96 16.92
CA PRO A 44 -0.67 2.03 18.37
C PRO A 44 -1.95 2.76 18.80
N ALA A 45 -2.46 3.70 17.99
CA ALA A 45 -3.61 4.52 18.32
C ALA A 45 -4.59 4.70 17.13
N GLU A 46 -5.76 5.26 17.42
CA GLU A 46 -6.75 5.63 16.41
C GLU A 46 -6.26 6.81 15.55
N SER A 47 -6.79 6.92 14.33
CA SER A 47 -6.55 8.06 13.42
C SER A 47 -5.10 8.28 12.94
N GLU A 48 -4.20 7.31 13.10
CA GLU A 48 -2.80 7.37 12.61
C GLU A 48 -2.64 7.03 11.11
N GLY A 49 -3.73 7.03 10.34
CA GLY A 49 -3.67 6.82 8.89
C GLY A 49 -3.46 5.36 8.46
N LYS A 50 -3.56 4.37 9.37
CA LYS A 50 -3.48 2.93 9.03
C LYS A 50 -4.38 2.52 7.86
N SER A 51 -5.64 2.96 7.82
CA SER A 51 -6.56 2.66 6.71
C SER A 51 -6.13 3.30 5.38
N THR A 52 -5.56 4.50 5.43
CA THR A 52 -5.03 5.20 4.26
C THR A 52 -3.80 4.48 3.70
N VAL A 53 -2.88 4.08 4.58
CA VAL A 53 -1.69 3.30 4.21
C VAL A 53 -2.11 1.97 3.59
N LEU A 54 -3.00 1.26 4.27
CA LEU A 54 -3.52 -0.04 3.83
C LEU A 54 -4.16 0.04 2.44
N ALA A 55 -5.02 1.02 2.20
CA ALA A 55 -5.69 1.14 0.92
C ALA A 55 -4.75 1.55 -0.23
N ASN A 56 -3.79 2.47 0.00
CA ASN A 56 -2.79 2.82 -1.02
C ASN A 56 -1.83 1.68 -1.32
N LEU A 57 -1.41 0.93 -0.30
CA LEU A 57 -0.56 -0.22 -0.49
C LEU A 57 -1.30 -1.32 -1.27
N ALA A 58 -2.57 -1.57 -0.96
CA ALA A 58 -3.40 -2.50 -1.73
C ALA A 58 -3.50 -2.11 -3.21
N VAL A 59 -3.66 -0.81 -3.51
CA VAL A 59 -3.64 -0.30 -4.89
C VAL A 59 -2.31 -0.60 -5.57
N THR A 60 -1.16 -0.38 -4.93
CA THR A 60 0.13 -0.64 -5.58
C THR A 60 0.38 -2.13 -5.80
N PHE A 61 -0.10 -3.02 -4.91
CA PHE A 61 -0.10 -4.46 -5.15
C PHE A 61 -0.96 -4.83 -6.37
N ALA A 62 -2.19 -4.31 -6.44
CA ALA A 62 -3.09 -4.54 -7.57
C ALA A 62 -2.51 -4.03 -8.90
N GLN A 63 -1.93 -2.82 -8.92
CA GLN A 63 -1.25 -2.26 -10.09
C GLN A 63 -0.01 -3.07 -10.52
N GLY A 64 0.62 -3.78 -9.58
CA GLY A 64 1.72 -4.71 -9.85
C GLY A 64 1.28 -6.04 -10.45
N GLY A 65 -0.02 -6.25 -10.68
CA GLY A 65 -0.57 -7.49 -11.22
C GLY A 65 -0.94 -8.55 -10.17
N HIS A 66 -0.86 -8.22 -8.89
CA HIS A 66 -1.27 -9.14 -7.82
C HIS A 66 -2.79 -9.09 -7.62
N LYS A 67 -3.42 -10.25 -7.44
CA LYS A 67 -4.83 -10.31 -7.03
C LYS A 67 -4.91 -9.91 -5.55
N THR A 68 -5.40 -8.71 -5.29
CA THR A 68 -5.44 -8.10 -3.95
C THR A 68 -6.88 -8.02 -3.42
N ILE A 69 -7.07 -8.38 -2.16
CA ILE A 69 -8.28 -8.16 -1.38
C ILE A 69 -7.92 -7.29 -0.17
N LEU A 70 -8.85 -6.42 0.22
CA LEU A 70 -8.74 -5.54 1.38
C LEU A 70 -9.77 -5.92 2.44
#